data_AF-A0A329S7B9-F1
#
_entry.id   AF-A0A329S7B9-F1
#
_cell.length_a   1.000
_cell.length_b   1.000
_cell.length_c   1.000
_cell.angle_alpha   90.00
_cell.angle_beta   90.00
_cell.angle_gamma   90.00
#
_symmetry.space_group_name_H-M   'P 1'
#
loop_
_entity.id
_entity.type
_entity.pdbx_description
1 polymer ?
#
loop_
_entity_poly.entity_id
_entity_poly.type
_entity_poly.pdbx_seq_one_letter_code
_entity_poly.pdbx_strand_id
1 'polypeptide(L)' 'MKPTPLDELTPMDPTTKFIGTPILSMRPGHFVGAVSKVEQDGAIRFCPVTQKSPVWKQIEAAMDQYRQTHGG' A
#
# COMPACT_ATOMS: atom_id res chain seq x y z
N MET A 1 -0.71 0.21 34.04
CA MET A 1 -0.58 -0.67 32.86
C MET A 1 0.90 -0.92 32.65
N LYS A 2 1.33 -2.19 32.62
CA LYS A 2 2.74 -2.55 32.36
C LYS A 2 2.90 -2.57 30.83
N PRO A 3 3.89 -1.87 30.24
CA PRO A 3 4.11 -1.90 28.80
C PRO A 3 4.48 -3.32 28.37
N THR A 4 3.82 -3.80 27.32
CA THR A 4 4.10 -5.09 26.70
C THR A 4 5.57 -5.12 26.23
N PRO A 5 6.37 -6.15 26.58
CA PRO A 5 7.73 -6.29 26.08
C PRO A 5 7.76 -6.26 24.55
N LEU A 6 8.75 -5.59 23.94
CA LEU A 6 8.92 -5.59 22.48
C LEU A 6 9.07 -7.01 21.90
N ASP A 7 9.45 -7.98 22.72
CA ASP A 7 9.60 -9.40 22.35
C ASP A 7 8.26 -10.14 22.18
N GLU A 8 7.13 -9.53 22.58
CA GLU A 8 5.77 -10.05 22.37
C GLU A 8 5.08 -9.45 21.13
N LEU A 9 5.82 -8.70 20.30
CA LEU A 9 5.35 -8.38 18.96
C LEU A 9 5.28 -9.70 18.17
N THR A 10 4.06 -10.20 17.97
CA THR A 10 3.74 -11.33 17.08
C THR A 10 4.67 -11.29 15.88
N PRO A 11 5.36 -12.40 15.51
CA PRO A 11 6.20 -12.42 14.33
C PRO A 11 5.39 -11.86 13.17
N MET A 12 5.81 -10.71 12.64
CA MET A 12 5.12 -10.09 11.52
C MET A 12 5.15 -11.11 10.39
N ASP A 13 3.99 -11.68 10.08
CA ASP A 13 3.84 -12.70 9.06
C ASP A 13 4.58 -12.19 7.81
N PRO A 14 5.60 -12.92 7.31
CA PRO A 14 6.42 -12.43 6.20
C PRO A 14 5.58 -12.06 4.97
N THR A 15 4.36 -12.58 4.85
CA THR A 15 3.40 -12.25 3.79
C THR A 15 2.78 -10.85 3.96
N THR A 16 2.66 -10.34 5.19
CA THR A 16 2.17 -8.96 5.46
C THR A 16 3.16 -7.89 5.00
N LYS A 17 4.44 -8.24 4.82
CA LYS A 17 5.47 -7.31 4.34
C LYS A 17 5.18 -6.75 2.95
N PHE A 18 4.35 -7.43 2.16
CA PHE A 18 4.00 -7.01 0.81
C PHE A 18 2.77 -6.11 0.75
N ILE A 19 1.99 -5.98 1.83
CA ILE A 19 0.77 -5.15 1.83
C ILE A 19 1.16 -3.69 1.58
N GLY A 20 0.43 -3.03 0.67
CA GLY A 20 0.71 -1.66 0.24
C GLY A 20 1.75 -1.54 -0.89
N THR A 21 2.45 -2.64 -1.24
CA THR A 21 3.41 -2.65 -2.35
C THR A 21 2.69 -2.34 -3.68
N PRO A 22 3.28 -1.50 -4.56
CA PRO A 22 2.69 -1.18 -5.85
C PRO A 22 2.68 -2.38 -6.79
N ILE A 23 1.60 -2.54 -7.53
CA ILE A 23 1.48 -3.48 -8.64
C ILE A 23 1.62 -2.71 -9.94
N LEU A 24 2.61 -3.12 -10.73
CA LEU A 24 2.87 -2.60 -12.05
C LEU A 24 2.43 -3.62 -13.10
N SER A 25 1.86 -3.14 -14.19
CA SER A 25 1.65 -4.00 -15.37
C SER A 25 2.92 -4.08 -16.21
N MET A 26 2.93 -5.00 -17.18
CA MET A 26 3.98 -5.07 -18.20
C MET A 26 4.05 -3.84 -19.11
N ARG A 27 3.04 -2.96 -19.09
CA ARG A 27 3.11 -1.67 -19.79
C ARG A 27 4.06 -0.75 -19.01
N PRO A 28 5.10 -0.19 -19.65
CA PRO A 28 6.06 0.67 -18.97
C PRO A 28 5.38 1.79 -18.18
N GLY A 29 5.74 1.92 -16.90
CA GLY A 29 5.26 2.98 -16.01
C GLY A 29 3.77 2.90 -15.63
N HIS A 30 3.07 1.83 -15.97
CA HIS A 30 1.63 1.73 -15.71
C HIS A 30 1.34 1.04 -14.37
N PHE A 31 0.97 1.87 -13.39
CA PHE A 31 0.48 1.48 -12.07
C PHE A 31 -0.95 0.95 -12.14
N VAL A 32 -1.20 -0.18 -11.50
CA VAL A 32 -2.48 -0.90 -11.54
C VAL A 32 -3.19 -0.88 -10.19
N GLY A 33 -2.44 -0.75 -9.09
CA GLY A 33 -3.00 -0.81 -7.75
C GLY A 33 -1.96 -1.19 -6.70
N ALA A 34 -2.44 -1.54 -5.51
CA ALA A 34 -1.58 -1.95 -4.41
C ALA A 34 -2.04 -3.29 -3.82
N VAL A 35 -1.10 -4.10 -3.35
CA VAL A 35 -1.38 -5.36 -2.65
C VAL A 35 -2.23 -5.07 -1.42
N SER A 36 -3.37 -5.74 -1.30
CA SER A 36 -4.29 -5.61 -0.16
C SER A 36 -4.21 -6.80 0.79
N LYS A 37 -3.88 -7.98 0.27
CA LYS A 37 -3.75 -9.20 1.06
C LYS A 37 -2.88 -10.22 0.33
N VAL A 38 -2.12 -10.99 1.10
CA VAL A 38 -1.47 -12.22 0.63
C VAL A 38 -2.15 -13.38 1.33
N GLU A 39 -2.69 -14.30 0.54
CA GLU A 39 -3.36 -15.51 1.03
C GLU A 39 -2.31 -16.55 1.46
N GLN A 40 -2.72 -17.53 2.28
CA GLN A 40 -1.82 -18.56 2.79
C GLN A 40 -1.24 -19.48 1.70
N ASP A 41 -1.94 -19.61 0.58
CA ASP A 41 -1.50 -20.35 -0.61
C ASP A 41 -0.55 -19.54 -1.51
N GLY A 42 -0.22 -18.30 -1.11
CA GLY A 42 0.63 -17.38 -1.86
C GLY A 42 -0.11 -16.54 -2.89
N ALA A 43 -1.44 -16.69 -3.04
CA ALA A 43 -2.20 -15.85 -3.95
C ALA A 43 -2.21 -14.38 -3.46
N ILE A 44 -2.02 -13.45 -4.39
CA ILE A 44 -2.01 -12.01 -4.09
C ILE A 44 -3.37 -11.42 -4.45
N ARG A 45 -4.04 -10.83 -3.47
CA ARG A 45 -5.18 -9.93 -3.69
C ARG A 45 -4.66 -8.50 -3.71
N PHE A 46 -5.22 -7.69 -4.61
CA PHE A 46 -4.87 -6.29 -4.72
C PHE A 46 -6.09 -5.41 -4.93
N CYS A 47 -5.98 -4.16 -4.51
CA CYS A 47 -6.97 -3.14 -4.77
C CYS A 47 -6.62 -2.44 -6.09
N PRO A 48 -7.43 -2.56 -7.15
CA PRO A 48 -7.17 -1.85 -8.40
C PRO A 48 -7.33 -0.34 -8.19
N VAL A 49 -6.31 0.41 -8.59
CA VAL A 49 -6.34 1.86 -8.58
C VAL A 49 -6.29 2.32 -10.02
N THR A 50 -7.44 2.76 -10.52
CA THR A 50 -7.56 3.35 -11.86
C THR A 50 -7.66 4.87 -11.71
N GLN A 51 -7.34 5.62 -12.76
CA GLN A 51 -7.46 7.08 -12.76
C GLN A 51 -8.88 7.59 -12.42
N LYS A 52 -9.89 6.73 -12.56
CA LYS A 52 -11.29 7.06 -12.26
C LYS A 52 -11.72 6.59 -10.88
N SER A 53 -10.91 5.82 -10.16
CA SER A 53 -11.29 5.30 -8.85
C SER A 53 -11.29 6.43 -7.79
N PRO A 54 -12.17 6.36 -6.78
CA PRO A 54 -12.16 7.32 -5.67
C PRO A 54 -10.81 7.38 -4.95
N VAL A 55 -10.13 6.24 -4.84
CA VAL A 55 -8.80 6.12 -4.22
C VAL A 55 -7.76 6.93 -5.00
N TRP A 56 -7.79 6.91 -6.34
CA TRP A 56 -6.86 7.72 -7.13
C TRP A 56 -7.03 9.22 -6.88
N LYS A 57 -8.27 9.70 -6.82
CA LYS A 57 -8.55 11.11 -6.51
C LYS A 57 -8.03 11.52 -5.13
N GLN A 58 -8.11 10.63 -4.14
CA GLN A 58 -7.55 10.88 -2.81
C GLN A 58 -6.02 10.92 -2.83
N ILE A 59 -5.38 10.02 -3.59
CA ILE A 59 -3.93 10.01 -3.78
C ILE A 59 -3.47 11.31 -4.45
N GLU A 60 -4.14 11.75 -5.52
CA GLU A 60 -3.85 13.01 -6.21
C GLU A 60 -3.93 14.20 -5.25
N ALA A 61 -5.03 14.32 -4.50
CA ALA A 61 -5.22 15.39 -3.53
C ALA A 61 -4.13 15.40 -2.44
N ALA A 62 -3.77 14.22 -1.91
CA ALA A 62 -2.71 14.10 -0.91
C ALA A 62 -1.33 14.50 -1.47
N MET A 63 -1.03 14.11 -2.71
CA MET A 63 0.22 14.46 -3.38
C MET A 63 0.29 15.96 -3.70
N ASP A 64 -0.82 16.58 -4.11
CA ASP A 64 -0.89 18.03 -4.32
C ASP A 64 -0.67 18.80 -3.02
N GLN A 65 -1.31 18.37 -1.92
CA GLN A 65 -1.08 18.95 -0.60
C GLN A 65 0.38 18.81 -0.16
N TYR A 66 0.99 17.63 -0.39
CA TYR A 66 2.40 17.40 -0.07
C TYR A 66 3.31 18.37 -0.84
N ARG A 67 3.09 18.54 -2.15
CA ARG A 67 3.84 19.47 -3.00
C ARG A 67 3.69 20.92 -2.55
N GLN A 68 2.50 21.34 -2.14
CA GLN A 68 2.28 22.69 -1.62
C GLN A 68 3.00 22.94 -0.28
N THR A 69 3.10 21.89 0.55
CA THR A 69 3.68 22.01 1.89
C THR A 69 5.21 21.89 1.89
N HIS A 70 5.79 21.11 0.96
CA HIS A 70 7.23 20.78 0.96
C HIS A 70 7.96 21.17 -0.33
N GLY A 71 7.24 21.66 -1.35
CA GLY A 71 7.79 22.06 -2.64
C GLY A 71 7.96 23.58 -2.81
N GLY A 72 7.97 24.33 -1.71
CA GLY A 72 8.29 25.76 -1.66
C GLY A 72 9.75 26.02 -1.36
#